data_AF-D3YWD4-F1
#
_entry.id   AF-D3YWD4-F1
#
_cell.length_a   1.000
_cell.length_b   1.000
_cell.length_c   1.000
_cell.angle_alpha   90.00
_cell.angle_beta   90.00
_cell.angle_gamma   90.00
#
_symmetry.space_group_name_H-M   'P 1'
#
loop_
_entity.id
_entity.type
_entity.pdbx_description
1 polymer ?
#
loop_
_entity_poly.entity_id
_entity_poly.type
_entity_poly.pdbx_seq_one_letter_code
_entity_poly.pdbx_strand_id
1 'polypeptide(L)'
;MGLIWLLLLSLLEPSWPTTGPGTRLRRDAGGRGGVYEHLGGAPRRRKLYCATKYHLQLHPSGRVNGSLENSAYSILEITAVEVGVVAIKGLFSGRYLAMNKRGRLYASDHYNAECEFVERIHELGYNTYASRLYRTGSSGPGAQRQPGAQRPWYVS
;
A
#
# COMPACT_ATOMS: atom_id res chain seq x y z
N MET A 1 62.83 13.29 36.52
CA MET A 1 61.64 13.45 37.37
C MET A 1 61.12 14.85 37.17
N GLY A 2 59.94 14.99 36.60
CA GLY A 2 59.26 16.29 36.52
C GLY A 2 58.88 16.71 35.11
N LEU A 3 57.73 16.22 34.64
CA LEU A 3 56.70 17.03 33.99
C LEU A 3 57.15 17.76 32.70
N ILE A 4 57.06 17.19 31.48
CA ILE A 4 55.82 16.83 30.76
C ILE A 4 54.66 17.73 31.19
N TRP A 5 54.04 18.41 30.22
CA TRP A 5 52.98 19.43 30.34
C TRP A 5 53.48 20.86 30.50
N LEU A 6 53.76 21.52 29.37
CA LEU A 6 53.33 22.91 29.02
C LEU A 6 54.03 23.39 27.73
N LEU A 7 53.81 22.67 26.63
CA LEU A 7 53.84 23.23 25.27
C LEU A 7 52.45 23.05 24.69
N LEU A 8 51.50 23.78 25.28
CA LEU A 8 50.10 23.81 24.90
C LEU A 8 49.82 25.20 24.33
N LEU A 9 50.21 25.40 23.07
CA LEU A 9 49.50 26.18 22.05
C LEU A 9 50.41 26.32 20.82
N SER A 10 49.77 26.35 19.65
CA SER A 10 50.34 26.67 18.33
C SER A 10 51.37 25.70 17.76
N LEU A 11 50.88 24.67 17.06
CA LEU A 11 51.30 24.27 15.70
C LEU A 11 50.72 22.89 15.38
N LEU A 12 49.42 22.85 15.14
CA LEU A 12 48.81 21.81 14.32
C LEU A 12 47.69 22.48 13.54
N GLU A 13 48.05 23.06 12.40
CA GLU A 13 47.11 23.46 11.36
C GLU A 13 46.39 22.18 10.88
N PRO A 14 45.10 21.99 11.17
CA PRO A 14 44.34 20.95 10.51
C PRO A 14 44.04 21.48 9.12
N SER A 15 44.75 21.00 8.10
CA SER A 15 44.38 21.21 6.70
C SER A 15 43.02 20.55 6.43
N TRP A 16 41.96 21.30 6.69
CA TRP A 16 40.58 20.98 6.39
C TRP A 16 40.43 20.87 4.86
N PRO A 17 40.11 19.68 4.31
CA PRO A 17 39.83 19.57 2.90
C PRO A 17 38.54 20.33 2.58
N THR A 18 38.63 21.26 1.64
CA THR A 18 37.51 21.92 0.96
C THR A 18 36.59 20.86 0.37
N THR A 19 35.57 20.47 1.12
CA THR A 19 34.45 19.69 0.60
C THR A 19 33.41 20.69 0.17
N GLY A 20 33.29 20.89 -1.15
CA GLY A 20 32.27 21.73 -1.78
C GLY A 20 30.86 21.37 -1.33
N PRO A 21 29.83 22.16 -1.69
CA PRO A 21 28.46 21.91 -1.27
C PRO A 21 28.07 20.49 -1.69
N GLY A 22 28.14 19.57 -0.74
CA GLY A 22 27.78 18.19 -0.91
C GLY A 22 26.36 18.21 -1.42
N THR A 23 26.20 17.73 -2.65
CA THR A 23 24.93 17.33 -3.23
C THR A 23 24.21 16.51 -2.16
N ARG A 24 23.32 17.16 -1.40
CA ARG A 24 22.29 16.45 -0.66
C ARG A 24 21.62 15.63 -1.73
N LEU A 25 21.83 14.32 -1.69
CA LEU A 25 21.15 13.37 -2.53
C LEU A 25 19.66 13.61 -2.31
N ARG A 26 19.14 14.40 -3.24
CA ARG A 26 17.79 14.54 -3.72
C ARG A 26 16.76 13.96 -2.74
N ARG A 27 16.39 14.79 -1.77
CA ARG A 27 15.14 14.64 -1.02
C ARG A 27 13.97 14.93 -1.97
N ASP A 28 13.78 14.09 -2.99
CA ASP A 28 12.57 14.08 -3.81
C ASP A 28 11.56 13.10 -3.21
N ALA A 29 11.33 13.24 -1.91
CA ALA A 29 10.14 12.71 -1.24
C ALA A 29 9.19 13.90 -1.03
N GLY A 30 8.76 14.53 -2.13
CA GLY A 30 8.12 15.83 -2.08
C GLY A 30 7.27 16.16 -3.29
N GLY A 31 6.11 15.48 -3.39
CA GLY A 31 4.90 16.14 -3.88
C GLY A 31 4.59 16.04 -5.37
N ARG A 32 3.30 15.72 -5.61
CA ARG A 32 2.53 15.89 -6.86
C ARG A 32 2.69 14.78 -7.90
N GLY A 33 2.14 13.61 -7.60
CA GLY A 33 1.46 12.81 -8.63
C GLY A 33 0.02 13.32 -8.72
N GLY A 34 -0.32 13.96 -9.83
CA GLY A 34 -1.57 14.67 -10.07
C GLY A 34 -2.78 13.75 -10.25
N VAL A 35 -3.95 14.40 -10.34
CA VAL A 35 -5.30 13.83 -10.24
C VAL A 35 -5.58 12.65 -11.20
N TYR A 36 -4.86 12.48 -12.31
CA TYR A 36 -4.85 11.26 -13.13
C TYR A 36 -3.61 11.27 -14.04
N GLU A 37 -2.42 10.90 -13.55
CA GLU A 37 -1.22 10.94 -14.39
C GLU A 37 -1.17 9.74 -15.35
N HIS A 38 -2.13 9.79 -16.29
CA HIS A 38 -2.47 8.95 -17.43
C HIS A 38 -2.55 7.43 -17.19
N LEU A 39 -3.68 7.01 -16.60
CA LEU A 39 -4.24 5.65 -16.71
C LEU A 39 -3.49 4.50 -15.99
N GLY A 40 -2.49 4.83 -15.16
CA GLY A 40 -1.81 3.88 -14.27
C GLY A 40 -1.14 4.61 -13.10
N GLY A 41 -1.93 5.39 -12.35
CA GLY A 41 -1.46 6.30 -11.29
C GLY A 41 -0.39 5.71 -10.38
N ALA A 42 0.59 6.56 -10.02
CA ALA A 42 1.77 6.16 -9.25
C ALA A 42 1.42 5.27 -8.06
N PRO A 43 2.14 4.16 -7.83
CA PRO A 43 1.86 3.25 -6.73
C PRO A 43 1.76 4.01 -5.41
N ARG A 44 0.61 3.88 -4.73
CA ARG A 44 0.37 4.55 -3.45
C ARG A 44 0.54 3.57 -2.30
N ARG A 45 1.42 3.92 -1.36
CA ARG A 45 1.63 3.15 -0.13
C ARG A 45 0.61 3.57 0.92
N ARG A 46 -0.22 2.62 1.34
CA ARG A 46 -1.35 2.84 2.25
C ARG A 46 -1.55 1.62 3.15
N LYS A 47 -2.31 1.82 4.22
CA LYS A 47 -2.94 0.73 4.97
C LYS A 47 -4.43 0.79 4.69
N LEU A 48 -5.03 -0.36 4.43
CA LEU A 48 -6.47 -0.50 4.29
C LEU A 48 -7.05 -0.81 5.66
N TYR A 49 -7.84 0.12 6.19
CA TYR A 49 -8.46 0.02 7.50
C TYR A 49 -9.94 -0.27 7.31
N CYS A 50 -10.32 -1.50 7.63
CA CYS A 50 -11.68 -1.99 7.51
C CYS A 50 -12.64 -1.18 8.39
N ALA A 51 -13.87 -0.94 7.93
CA ALA A 51 -14.94 -0.36 8.75
C ALA A 51 -15.18 -1.16 10.06
N THR A 52 -14.87 -2.47 10.05
CA THR A 52 -14.90 -3.36 11.22
C THR A 52 -13.71 -3.18 12.17
N LYS A 53 -12.89 -2.14 11.96
CA LYS A 53 -11.77 -1.70 12.81
C LYS A 53 -10.50 -2.55 12.72
N TYR A 54 -10.27 -3.26 11.62
CA TYR A 54 -9.04 -4.05 11.40
C TYR A 54 -8.23 -3.52 10.21
N HIS A 55 -6.91 -3.55 10.31
CA HIS A 55 -6.03 -3.41 9.16
C HIS A 55 -5.93 -4.70 8.36
N LEU A 56 -6.14 -4.64 7.05
CA LEU A 56 -5.91 -5.77 6.16
C LEU A 56 -4.42 -6.16 6.18
N GLN A 57 -4.15 -7.45 6.29
CA GLN A 57 -2.81 -8.02 6.27
C GLN A 57 -2.66 -9.07 5.18
N LEU A 58 -1.52 -9.04 4.48
CA LEU A 58 -1.11 -10.03 3.50
C LEU A 58 0.16 -10.73 4.00
N HIS A 59 0.03 -11.97 4.46
CA HIS A 59 1.16 -12.72 4.98
C HIS A 59 1.96 -13.44 3.88
N PRO A 60 3.29 -13.61 4.04
CA PRO A 60 4.11 -14.41 3.13
C PRO A 60 3.67 -15.88 2.98
N SER A 61 2.84 -16.39 3.90
CA SER A 61 2.25 -17.74 3.85
C SER A 61 1.06 -17.88 2.90
N GLY A 62 0.58 -16.80 2.29
CA GLY A 62 -0.62 -16.80 1.45
C GLY A 62 -1.91 -16.46 2.22
N ARG A 63 -1.83 -16.31 3.55
CA ARG A 63 -2.97 -15.96 4.41
C ARG A 63 -3.33 -14.49 4.30
N VAL A 64 -4.63 -14.21 4.28
CA VAL A 64 -5.23 -12.88 4.39
C VAL A 64 -6.05 -12.81 5.67
N ASN A 65 -5.87 -11.77 6.47
CA ASN A 65 -6.62 -11.54 7.70
C ASN A 65 -6.66 -10.04 8.05
N GLY A 66 -7.41 -9.71 9.10
CA GLY A 66 -7.37 -8.40 9.73
C GLY A 66 -6.60 -8.43 11.05
N SER A 67 -5.96 -7.32 11.43
CA SER A 67 -5.41 -7.12 12.78
C SER A 67 -5.67 -5.70 13.29
N LEU A 68 -5.86 -5.56 14.60
CA LEU A 68 -5.91 -4.26 15.27
C LEU A 68 -4.50 -3.63 15.40
N GLU A 69 -3.47 -4.46 15.35
CA GLU A 69 -2.09 -4.04 15.55
C GLU A 69 -1.47 -3.45 14.28
N ASN A 70 -0.54 -2.53 14.49
CA ASN A 70 0.31 -2.03 13.43
C ASN A 70 1.37 -3.08 13.07
N SER A 71 1.24 -3.71 11.90
CA SER A 71 2.18 -4.71 11.39
C SER A 71 2.77 -4.28 10.05
N ALA A 72 4.00 -4.73 9.76
CA ALA A 72 4.59 -4.59 8.44
C ALA A 72 3.72 -5.23 7.35
N TYR A 73 3.02 -6.33 7.65
CA TYR A 73 2.15 -7.03 6.70
C TYR A 73 0.88 -6.27 6.33
N SER A 74 0.55 -5.15 7.00
CA SER A 74 -0.54 -4.26 6.62
C SER A 74 -0.12 -3.09 5.75
N ILE A 75 1.17 -2.98 5.41
CA ILE A 75 1.67 -1.96 4.49
C ILE A 75 1.47 -2.47 3.06
N LEU A 76 0.57 -1.81 2.34
CA LEU A 76 0.12 -2.19 1.02
C LEU A 76 0.55 -1.14 0.00
N GLU A 77 0.92 -1.61 -1.18
CA GLU A 77 1.11 -0.82 -2.38
C GLU A 77 -0.10 -1.02 -3.29
N ILE A 78 -0.82 0.06 -3.57
CA ILE A 78 -2.00 0.06 -4.43
C ILE A 78 -1.61 0.72 -5.74
N THR A 79 -1.75 -0.02 -6.83
CA THR A 79 -1.38 0.43 -8.17
C THR A 79 -2.61 0.41 -9.05
N ALA A 80 -2.91 1.53 -9.72
CA ALA A 80 -3.96 1.54 -10.71
C ALA A 80 -3.49 0.76 -11.95
N VAL A 81 -4.26 -0.26 -12.35
CA VAL A 81 -4.00 -1.04 -13.57
C VAL A 81 -4.89 -0.60 -14.72
N GLU A 82 -6.01 0.07 -14.40
CA GLU A 82 -6.91 0.73 -15.33
C GLU A 82 -7.69 1.82 -14.58
N VAL A 83 -8.46 2.65 -15.30
CA VAL A 83 -9.36 3.63 -14.68
C VAL A 83 -10.33 2.93 -13.73
N GLY A 84 -10.21 3.25 -12.45
CA GLY A 84 -11.03 2.68 -11.39
C GLY A 84 -10.74 1.21 -11.06
N VAL A 85 -9.67 0.62 -11.61
CA VAL A 85 -9.25 -0.75 -11.29
C VAL A 85 -7.85 -0.71 -10.70
N VAL A 86 -7.67 -1.41 -9.58
CA VAL A 86 -6.41 -1.47 -8.85
C VAL A 86 -5.95 -2.91 -8.62
N ALA A 87 -4.63 -3.06 -8.53
CA ALA A 87 -3.98 -4.19 -7.92
C ALA A 87 -3.45 -3.77 -6.54
N ILE A 88 -3.60 -4.65 -5.54
CA ILE A 88 -3.16 -4.39 -4.16
C ILE A 88 -2.09 -5.40 -3.80
N LYS A 89 -0.86 -4.93 -3.55
CA LYS A 89 0.29 -5.78 -3.21
C LYS A 89 0.76 -5.53 -1.78
N GLY A 90 1.07 -6.59 -1.04
CA GLY A 90 1.73 -6.49 0.25
C GLY A 90 3.18 -6.13 0.05
N LEU A 91 3.62 -4.97 0.55
CA LEU A 91 4.98 -4.47 0.31
C LEU A 91 6.04 -5.43 0.87
N PHE A 92 5.77 -5.99 2.06
CA PHE A 92 6.71 -6.88 2.76
C PHE A 92 6.52 -8.36 2.45
N SER A 93 5.30 -8.79 2.09
CA SER A 93 5.07 -10.18 1.69
C SER A 93 5.34 -10.43 0.21
N GLY A 94 5.37 -9.38 -0.61
CA GLY A 94 5.53 -9.50 -2.07
C GLY A 94 4.32 -10.10 -2.78
N ARG A 95 3.25 -10.43 -2.05
CA ARG A 95 2.05 -11.11 -2.56
C ARG A 95 0.96 -10.12 -2.94
N TYR A 96 0.12 -10.50 -3.90
CA TYR A 96 -1.04 -9.74 -4.34
C TYR A 96 -2.29 -10.20 -3.58
N LEU A 97 -3.12 -9.25 -3.13
CA LEU A 97 -4.48 -9.59 -2.72
C LEU A 97 -5.22 -10.15 -3.94
N ALA A 98 -5.90 -11.26 -3.77
CA ALA A 98 -6.70 -11.89 -4.81
C ALA A 98 -8.01 -12.44 -4.24
N MET A 99 -9.02 -12.57 -5.08
CA MET A 99 -10.31 -13.15 -4.72
C MET A 99 -10.69 -14.25 -5.70
N ASN A 100 -10.91 -15.46 -5.17
CA ASN A 100 -11.32 -16.57 -6.02
C ASN A 100 -12.82 -16.54 -6.37
N LYS A 101 -13.23 -17.41 -7.29
CA LYS A 101 -14.63 -17.56 -7.73
C LYS A 101 -15.66 -17.83 -6.62
N ARG A 102 -15.22 -18.26 -5.44
CA ARG A 102 -16.09 -18.48 -4.26
C ARG A 102 -16.19 -17.23 -3.37
N GLY A 103 -15.58 -16.11 -3.77
CA GLY A 103 -15.51 -14.88 -3.00
C GLY A 103 -14.51 -14.91 -1.84
N ARG A 104 -13.61 -15.90 -1.78
CA ARG A 104 -12.64 -16.02 -0.68
C ARG A 104 -11.36 -15.28 -1.05
N LEU A 105 -10.92 -14.40 -0.15
CA LEU A 105 -9.65 -13.69 -0.27
C LEU A 105 -8.47 -14.63 0.01
N TYR A 106 -7.40 -14.45 -0.75
CA TYR A 106 -6.12 -15.11 -0.55
C TYR A 106 -4.98 -14.19 -1.03
N ALA A 107 -3.74 -14.48 -0.62
CA ALA A 107 -2.57 -13.73 -1.06
C ALA A 107 -1.81 -14.53 -2.13
N SER A 108 -1.94 -14.12 -3.39
CA SER A 108 -1.32 -14.76 -4.55
C SER A 108 0.16 -14.41 -4.66
N ASP A 109 1.00 -15.41 -4.98
CA ASP A 109 2.43 -15.20 -5.27
C ASP A 109 2.66 -14.47 -6.60
N HIS A 110 1.75 -14.66 -7.55
CA HIS A 110 1.84 -14.10 -8.89
C HIS A 110 0.61 -13.23 -9.19
N TYR A 111 0.84 -12.15 -9.93
CA TYR A 111 -0.23 -11.33 -10.46
C TYR A 111 -1.08 -12.13 -11.46
N ASN A 112 -2.40 -12.05 -11.34
CA ASN A 112 -3.37 -12.70 -12.22
C ASN A 112 -4.69 -11.93 -12.24
N ALA A 113 -5.66 -12.37 -13.04
CA ALA A 113 -6.96 -11.71 -13.19
C ALA A 113 -7.79 -11.66 -11.88
N GLU A 114 -7.55 -12.56 -10.92
CA GLU A 114 -8.20 -12.53 -9.60
C GLU A 114 -7.63 -11.44 -8.67
N CYS A 115 -6.52 -10.80 -9.05
CA CYS A 115 -5.86 -9.73 -8.30
C CYS A 115 -6.39 -8.32 -8.61
N GLU A 116 -7.34 -8.20 -9.56
CA GLU A 116 -7.89 -6.93 -10.01
C GLU A 116 -9.19 -6.58 -9.27
N PHE A 117 -9.22 -5.38 -8.68
CA PHE A 117 -10.36 -4.88 -7.95
C PHE A 117 -10.83 -3.54 -8.50
N VAL A 118 -12.14 -3.39 -8.69
CA VAL A 118 -12.77 -2.11 -8.96
C VAL A 118 -12.79 -1.29 -7.67
N GLU A 119 -12.09 -0.17 -7.65
CA GLU A 119 -12.07 0.79 -6.55
C GLU A 119 -13.15 1.87 -6.75
N ARG A 120 -13.97 2.09 -5.72
CA ARG A 120 -14.93 3.22 -5.68
C ARG A 120 -14.91 3.91 -4.34
N ILE A 121 -15.15 5.22 -4.36
CA ILE A 121 -15.38 6.01 -3.14
C ILE A 121 -16.85 5.86 -2.74
N HIS A 122 -17.08 5.46 -1.50
CA HIS A 122 -18.39 5.38 -0.86
C HIS A 122 -18.79 6.74 -0.30
N GLU A 123 -20.10 7.00 -0.17
CA GLU A 123 -20.66 8.28 0.32
C GLU A 123 -20.17 8.64 1.74
N LEU A 124 -19.82 7.62 2.54
CA LEU A 124 -19.28 7.76 3.89
C LEU A 124 -17.75 8.02 3.92
N GLY A 125 -17.12 8.25 2.76
CA GLY A 125 -15.69 8.55 2.65
C GLY A 125 -14.76 7.34 2.70
N TYR A 126 -15.30 6.11 2.71
CA TYR A 126 -14.51 4.87 2.62
C TYR A 126 -14.31 4.47 1.16
N ASN A 127 -13.21 3.78 0.86
CA ASN A 127 -13.09 3.09 -0.42
C ASN A 127 -13.76 1.71 -0.35
N THR A 128 -14.18 1.23 -1.50
CA THR A 128 -14.69 -0.13 -1.70
C THR A 128 -13.90 -0.79 -2.81
N TYR A 129 -13.57 -2.07 -2.63
CA TYR A 129 -12.83 -2.87 -3.60
C TYR A 129 -13.64 -4.12 -3.93
N ALA A 130 -14.14 -4.22 -5.16
CA ALA A 130 -14.90 -5.38 -5.64
C ALA A 130 -14.10 -6.16 -6.68
N SER A 131 -14.17 -7.49 -6.68
CA SER A 131 -13.49 -8.29 -7.72
C SER A 131 -13.93 -7.82 -9.10
N ARG A 132 -12.95 -7.52 -9.97
CA ARG A 132 -13.22 -7.19 -11.37
C ARG A 132 -13.75 -8.41 -12.12
N LEU A 133 -13.15 -9.57 -11.86
CA LEU A 133 -13.47 -10.83 -12.54
C LEU A 133 -14.81 -11.41 -12.08
N TYR A 134 -15.08 -11.37 -10.78
CA TYR A 134 -16.29 -11.95 -10.19
C TYR A 134 -17.27 -10.87 -9.77
N ARG A 135 -18.21 -10.55 -10.66
CA ARG A 135 -19.32 -9.65 -10.35
C ARG A 135 -20.31 -10.36 -9.43
N THR A 136 -20.58 -9.79 -8.26
CA THR A 136 -21.80 -10.10 -7.50
C THR A 136 -22.98 -9.72 -8.38
N GLY A 137 -23.69 -10.72 -8.90
CA GLY A 137 -24.68 -10.54 -9.95
C GLY A 137 -25.61 -9.36 -9.68
N SER A 138 -25.59 -8.38 -10.58
CA SER A 138 -26.85 -7.74 -10.93
C SER A 138 -27.70 -8.87 -11.52
N SER A 139 -28.69 -9.30 -10.76
CA SER A 139 -29.91 -9.89 -11.31
C SER A 139 -30.18 -9.28 -12.70
N GLY A 140 -30.27 -10.11 -13.72
CA GLY A 140 -30.86 -9.68 -14.99
C GLY A 140 -32.24 -9.05 -14.75
N PRO A 141 -32.80 -8.32 -15.72
CA PRO A 141 -34.12 -7.71 -15.58
C PRO A 141 -35.15 -8.83 -15.32
N GLY A 142 -35.50 -9.05 -14.05
CA GLY A 142 -36.42 -10.11 -13.63
C GLY A 142 -36.21 -10.74 -12.24
N ALA A 143 -35.05 -10.60 -11.58
CA ALA A 143 -34.90 -11.21 -10.25
C ALA A 143 -35.38 -10.27 -9.14
N GLN A 144 -36.52 -10.61 -8.55
CA GLN A 144 -37.15 -9.97 -7.41
C GLN A 144 -36.15 -9.85 -6.24
N ARG A 145 -35.92 -8.62 -5.77
CA ARG A 145 -35.04 -8.29 -4.65
C ARG A 145 -35.49 -9.05 -3.39
N GLN A 146 -34.68 -9.99 -2.92
CA GLN A 146 -34.74 -10.43 -1.52
C GLN A 146 -33.91 -9.47 -0.66
N PRO A 147 -34.51 -8.73 0.29
CA PRO A 147 -33.82 -7.69 1.07
C PRO A 147 -32.99 -8.27 2.23
N GLY A 148 -32.18 -9.30 1.99
CA GLY A 148 -31.47 -9.99 3.08
C GLY A 148 -30.11 -10.61 2.79
N ALA A 149 -29.65 -10.71 1.53
CA ALA A 149 -28.53 -11.60 1.21
C ALA A 149 -27.49 -11.04 0.21
N GLN A 150 -27.24 -9.74 0.21
CA GLN A 150 -26.09 -9.18 -0.51
C GLN A 150 -25.27 -8.32 0.44
N ARG A 151 -24.42 -8.98 1.22
CA ARG A 151 -23.26 -8.32 1.81
C ARG A 151 -22.17 -8.35 0.74
N PRO A 152 -21.97 -7.31 -0.07
CA PRO A 152 -20.78 -7.26 -0.90
C PRO A 152 -19.57 -7.26 0.05
N TRP A 153 -18.51 -7.93 -0.38
CA TRP A 153 -17.29 -8.04 0.40
C TRP A 153 -16.61 -6.67 0.42
N TYR A 154 -16.90 -5.89 1.45
CA TYR A 154 -16.29 -4.59 1.66
C TYR A 154 -14.90 -4.78 2.25
N VAL A 155 -13.89 -4.47 1.46
CA VAL A 155 -12.57 -4.09 1.99
C VAL A 155 -12.55 -2.57 1.95
N SER A 156 -12.14 -1.92 3.04
CA SER A 156 -11.91 -0.47 3.10
C SER A 156 -10.48 -0.14 3.43
#